data_AF-A0A8K0MF49-F1
#
_entry.id   AF-A0A8K0MF49-F1
#
_cell.length_a   1.000
_cell.length_b   1.000
_cell.length_c   1.000
_cell.angle_alpha   90.00
_cell.angle_beta   90.00
_cell.angle_gamma   90.00
#
_symmetry.space_group_name_H-M   'P 1'
#
loop_
_entity.id
_entity.type
_entity.pdbx_description
1 polymer ?
#
loop_
_entity_poly.entity_id
_entity_poly.type
_entity_poly.pdbx_seq_one_letter_code
_entity_poly.pdbx_strand_id
1 'polypeptide(L)'
;MARWDIDRYKEMRSVADSSKAQAGSELSNAEDTMKDLSSLIREANIKTKAQKDEIEKLKKSRRLGEQALAVGVSENSKHAEVLKELEIVKQELSTLRLDMAAVSEEKSRKEKQTEALGLKILSYSRTVEAIMKEIEEVNEEQVLVELARIEALKECRDIEAQREKEANQFSCEIEQTREKVKEVIEMIGQSKELESKLAGTLTDIDVLENELRLVKEMDKKVRRNESLRRSDANFHREEDLDASLLLKSIRKELEAAKKKLASVREEGFQYMASMDIVRNELKHVTAEISQLKKIEEKSDLPVKNLNSKLLRAKSKLEVVSAAEEKARSIVSNLLLTLEQLKTEAEVANKEKDLLLKEAATIKAEIQDTESNIDLTEERLQATMLELEAVKSLESLALENLKSLTENAMRSRACAPKHNNSSITISKFEYEYLIGHAVGAEETADRKVSAAQAWVEAIKASEKENLIKIDIAQREITKMRIEEEQEAFRIARSNSAKRMVEGELQNWRRRREKNSLPENMQLSFPRKSMKVNANLTPSRKGNSNFTPSRKGNGSVTPLSKTSADSTPSKRAKFRKSASPSARHITIKKRTKVVLNLAKLFSGKRN
;
A
#
# COMPACT_ATOMS: atom_id res chain seq x y z
N MET A 1 10.68 -34.70 -33.06
CA MET A 1 10.73 -33.22 -32.96
C MET A 1 12.07 -32.69 -33.47
N ALA A 2 13.19 -32.87 -32.75
CA ALA A 2 14.53 -32.28 -33.04
C ALA A 2 14.99 -32.06 -34.51
N ARG A 3 14.63 -32.91 -35.48
CA ARG A 3 14.96 -32.66 -36.91
C ARG A 3 14.27 -31.41 -37.47
N TRP A 4 12.98 -31.22 -37.21
CA TRP A 4 12.22 -30.05 -37.70
C TRP A 4 12.81 -28.74 -37.18
N ASP A 5 13.27 -28.71 -35.93
CA ASP A 5 13.82 -27.48 -35.34
C ASP A 5 15.23 -27.16 -35.86
N ILE A 6 16.02 -28.19 -36.20
CA ILE A 6 17.30 -28.03 -36.91
C ILE A 6 17.08 -27.42 -38.30
N ASP A 7 16.12 -27.93 -39.07
CA ASP A 7 15.88 -27.45 -40.43
C ASP A 7 15.26 -26.03 -40.42
N ARG A 8 14.36 -25.74 -39.47
CA ARG A 8 13.87 -24.38 -39.18
C ARG A 8 15.00 -23.40 -38.86
N TYR A 9 16.00 -23.82 -38.07
CA TYR A 9 17.17 -22.99 -37.75
C TYR A 9 18.08 -22.74 -38.95
N LYS A 10 18.24 -23.71 -39.86
CA LYS A 10 18.97 -23.50 -41.13
C LYS A 10 18.26 -22.50 -42.03
N GLU A 11 16.93 -22.57 -42.11
CA GLU A 11 16.12 -21.68 -42.95
C GLU A 11 16.12 -20.25 -42.40
N MET A 12 15.91 -20.08 -41.09
CA MET A 12 16.10 -18.78 -40.40
C MET A 12 17.50 -18.20 -40.63
N ARG A 13 18.55 -19.03 -40.57
CA ARG A 13 19.91 -18.61 -40.85
C ARG A 13 20.10 -18.20 -42.31
N SER A 14 19.55 -18.95 -43.27
CA SER A 14 19.60 -18.62 -44.70
C SER A 14 18.92 -17.28 -45.02
N VAL A 15 17.78 -16.99 -44.36
CA VAL A 15 17.08 -15.70 -44.45
C VAL A 15 17.89 -14.56 -43.80
N ALA A 16 18.53 -14.81 -42.65
CA ALA A 16 19.41 -13.81 -42.01
C ALA A 16 20.68 -13.51 -42.84
N ASP A 17 21.33 -14.54 -43.38
CA ASP A 17 22.54 -14.41 -44.20
C ASP A 17 22.21 -13.74 -45.56
N SER A 18 21.04 -14.00 -46.17
CA SER A 18 20.60 -13.32 -47.40
C SER A 18 20.15 -11.87 -47.16
N SER A 19 19.41 -11.58 -46.09
CA SER A 19 19.08 -10.21 -45.68
C SER A 19 20.33 -9.38 -45.39
N LYS A 20 21.33 -9.98 -44.73
CA LYS A 20 22.64 -9.35 -44.50
C LYS A 20 23.41 -9.09 -45.80
N ALA A 21 23.34 -9.99 -46.78
CA ALA A 21 23.95 -9.78 -48.10
C ALA A 21 23.28 -8.62 -48.87
N GLN A 22 21.95 -8.52 -48.81
CA GLN A 22 21.19 -7.40 -49.39
C GLN A 22 21.52 -6.07 -48.71
N ALA A 23 21.53 -6.01 -47.38
CA ALA A 23 21.91 -4.80 -46.65
C ALA A 23 23.37 -4.37 -46.97
N GLY A 24 24.26 -5.33 -47.22
CA GLY A 24 25.63 -5.07 -47.66
C GLY A 24 25.74 -4.46 -49.06
N SER A 25 24.94 -4.93 -50.03
CA SER A 25 24.94 -4.35 -51.38
C SER A 25 24.24 -2.99 -51.43
N GLU A 26 23.17 -2.80 -50.67
CA GLU A 26 22.51 -1.50 -50.48
C GLU A 26 23.48 -0.48 -49.85
N LEU A 27 24.27 -0.88 -48.84
CA LEU A 27 25.30 -0.03 -48.24
C LEU A 27 26.40 0.35 -49.25
N SER A 28 26.89 -0.61 -50.07
CA SER A 28 27.91 -0.32 -51.10
C SER A 28 27.39 0.68 -52.13
N ASN A 29 26.14 0.50 -52.59
CA ASN A 29 25.50 1.42 -53.53
C ASN A 29 25.30 2.83 -52.91
N ALA A 30 24.97 2.91 -51.61
CA ALA A 30 24.87 4.17 -50.89
C ALA A 30 26.23 4.86 -50.72
N GLU A 31 27.30 4.11 -50.46
CA GLU A 31 28.66 4.65 -50.43
C GLU A 31 29.11 5.18 -51.80
N ASP A 32 28.83 4.45 -52.88
CA ASP A 32 29.32 4.84 -54.21
C ASP A 32 28.54 6.06 -54.76
N THR A 33 27.22 6.12 -54.54
CA THR A 33 26.45 7.34 -54.79
C THR A 33 26.89 8.52 -53.90
N MET A 34 27.34 8.29 -52.67
CA MET A 34 27.97 9.32 -51.83
C MET A 34 29.33 9.79 -52.38
N LYS A 35 30.15 8.90 -52.95
CA LYS A 35 31.43 9.23 -53.60
C LYS A 35 31.20 10.07 -54.87
N ASP A 36 30.17 9.74 -55.65
CA ASP A 36 29.76 10.51 -56.84
C ASP A 36 29.19 11.88 -56.48
N LEU A 37 28.25 11.96 -55.51
CA LEU A 37 27.71 13.23 -55.02
C LEU A 37 28.81 14.12 -54.42
N SER A 38 29.76 13.55 -53.66
CA SER A 38 30.93 14.27 -53.17
C SER A 38 31.82 14.80 -54.29
N SER A 39 31.89 14.08 -55.41
CA SER A 39 32.66 14.48 -56.60
C SER A 39 31.95 15.59 -57.39
N LEU A 40 30.63 15.50 -57.56
CA LEU A 40 29.81 16.57 -58.15
C LEU A 40 29.83 17.84 -57.31
N ILE A 41 29.71 17.74 -55.98
CA ILE A 41 29.83 18.88 -55.04
C ILE A 41 31.23 19.50 -55.13
N ARG A 42 32.29 18.68 -55.20
CA ARG A 42 33.67 19.13 -55.39
C ARG A 42 33.86 19.87 -56.71
N GLU A 43 33.29 19.36 -57.80
CA GLU A 43 33.35 20.00 -59.13
C GLU A 43 32.55 21.32 -59.17
N ALA A 44 31.35 21.36 -58.57
CA ALA A 44 30.54 22.57 -58.43
C ALA A 44 31.26 23.64 -57.59
N ASN A 45 31.97 23.25 -56.53
CA ASN A 45 32.83 24.15 -55.74
C ASN A 45 34.05 24.66 -56.52
N ILE A 46 34.55 23.92 -57.52
CA ILE A 46 35.60 24.41 -58.42
C ILE A 46 35.02 25.40 -59.44
N LYS A 47 33.88 25.08 -60.06
CA LYS A 47 33.19 25.96 -61.03
C LYS A 47 32.78 27.30 -60.41
N THR A 48 32.21 27.28 -59.20
CA THR A 48 31.82 28.51 -58.48
C THR A 48 33.02 29.33 -58.00
N LYS A 49 34.15 28.71 -57.66
CA LYS A 49 35.42 29.44 -57.43
C LYS A 49 35.92 30.11 -58.71
N ALA A 50 35.96 29.39 -59.83
CA ALA A 50 36.38 29.95 -61.12
C ALA A 50 35.52 31.15 -61.53
N GLN A 51 34.18 31.05 -61.42
CA GLN A 51 33.27 32.17 -61.64
C GLN A 51 33.49 33.34 -60.66
N LYS A 52 33.78 33.05 -59.38
CA LYS A 52 34.09 34.09 -58.39
C LYS A 52 35.38 34.84 -58.74
N ASP A 53 36.41 34.13 -59.15
CA ASP A 53 37.72 34.69 -59.55
C ASP A 53 37.61 35.46 -60.87
N GLU A 54 36.75 35.03 -61.79
CA GLU A 54 36.38 35.76 -63.01
C GLU A 54 35.61 37.04 -62.70
N ILE A 55 34.60 36.99 -61.83
CA ILE A 55 33.89 38.17 -61.33
C ILE A 55 34.85 39.13 -60.60
N GLU A 56 35.87 38.62 -59.90
CA GLU A 56 36.87 39.45 -59.26
C GLU A 56 37.86 40.08 -60.26
N LYS A 57 38.25 39.36 -61.32
CA LYS A 57 38.99 39.93 -62.47
C LYS A 57 38.19 41.03 -63.16
N LEU A 58 36.89 40.82 -63.42
CA LEU A 58 35.98 41.82 -64.01
C LEU A 58 35.78 43.05 -63.10
N LYS A 59 35.76 42.86 -61.77
CA LYS A 59 35.75 43.96 -60.80
C LYS A 59 37.08 44.72 -60.73
N LYS A 60 38.21 44.07 -61.06
CA LYS A 60 39.54 44.70 -61.15
C LYS A 60 39.72 45.46 -62.47
N SER A 61 39.26 44.92 -63.61
CA SER A 61 39.28 45.65 -64.90
C SER A 61 38.33 46.86 -64.90
N ARG A 62 37.15 46.77 -64.28
CA ARG A 62 36.25 47.94 -64.09
C ARG A 62 36.92 49.11 -63.33
N ARG A 63 37.97 48.86 -62.52
CA ARG A 63 38.72 49.92 -61.80
C ARG A 63 39.86 50.55 -62.62
N LEU A 64 40.01 50.20 -63.89
CA LEU A 64 40.99 50.76 -64.84
C LEU A 64 40.30 51.23 -66.14
N GLY A 65 39.08 51.77 -66.03
CA GLY A 65 38.23 52.13 -67.17
C GLY A 65 37.38 53.39 -67.00
N GLU A 66 37.75 54.30 -66.09
CA GLU A 66 37.02 55.56 -65.84
C GLU A 66 37.85 56.81 -66.23
N GLN A 67 38.41 56.82 -67.44
CA GLN A 67 38.87 58.06 -68.08
C GLN A 67 38.95 57.94 -69.62
N ALA A 68 38.34 58.91 -70.31
CA ALA A 68 38.32 59.10 -71.77
C ALA A 68 37.54 57.99 -72.56
N LEU A 69 36.81 58.26 -73.64
CA LEU A 69 36.51 59.49 -74.40
C LEU A 69 35.00 59.58 -74.71
N ALA A 70 34.52 60.78 -75.06
CA ALA A 70 33.19 60.99 -75.63
C ALA A 70 33.26 61.10 -77.17
N VAL A 71 32.56 60.20 -77.88
CA VAL A 71 32.17 60.31 -79.32
C VAL A 71 30.87 59.52 -79.51
N GLY A 72 29.98 59.97 -80.41
CA GLY A 72 28.93 59.10 -81.00
C GLY A 72 27.48 59.44 -80.64
N VAL A 73 26.95 60.56 -81.14
CA VAL A 73 25.50 60.83 -81.12
C VAL A 73 24.81 59.97 -82.18
N SER A 74 24.21 58.82 -81.80
CA SER A 74 23.18 58.14 -82.63
C SER A 74 22.36 57.02 -81.93
N GLU A 75 22.23 56.94 -80.60
CA GLU A 75 21.44 55.82 -79.99
C GLU A 75 20.63 56.15 -78.72
N ASN A 76 20.25 57.42 -78.55
CA ASN A 76 19.65 57.94 -77.32
C ASN A 76 18.28 57.32 -76.92
N SER A 77 17.56 56.65 -77.82
CA SER A 77 16.33 55.91 -77.46
C SER A 77 16.64 54.61 -76.73
N LYS A 78 17.45 53.74 -77.34
CA LYS A 78 17.79 52.42 -76.78
C LYS A 78 18.46 52.53 -75.42
N HIS A 79 19.37 53.49 -75.25
CA HIS A 79 20.03 53.71 -73.96
C HIS A 79 19.05 54.19 -72.87
N ALA A 80 17.98 54.91 -73.23
CA ALA A 80 16.93 55.31 -72.29
C ALA A 80 15.97 54.16 -71.93
N GLU A 81 15.80 53.17 -72.81
CA GLU A 81 15.10 51.91 -72.50
C GLU A 81 15.94 51.03 -71.58
N VAL A 82 17.21 50.77 -71.93
CA VAL A 82 18.14 49.97 -71.11
C VAL A 82 18.33 50.57 -69.70
N LEU A 83 18.29 51.90 -69.54
CA LEU A 83 18.32 52.54 -68.21
C LEU A 83 17.04 52.30 -67.39
N LYS A 84 15.86 52.22 -68.03
CA LYS A 84 14.61 51.87 -67.34
C LYS A 84 14.58 50.39 -66.97
N GLU A 85 14.97 49.51 -67.88
CA GLU A 85 15.12 48.07 -67.63
C GLU A 85 16.10 47.81 -66.48
N LEU A 86 17.24 48.50 -66.45
CA LEU A 86 18.21 48.40 -65.35
C LEU A 86 17.64 48.84 -64.00
N GLU A 87 16.81 49.90 -63.97
CA GLU A 87 16.17 50.37 -62.74
C GLU A 87 15.03 49.42 -62.29
N ILE A 88 14.30 48.80 -63.23
CA ILE A 88 13.32 47.74 -62.95
C ILE A 88 14.02 46.51 -62.37
N VAL A 89 15.04 45.97 -63.04
CA VAL A 89 15.83 44.80 -62.57
C VAL A 89 16.49 45.08 -61.22
N LYS A 90 16.88 46.34 -60.95
CA LYS A 90 17.40 46.79 -59.65
C LYS A 90 16.31 46.82 -58.56
N GLN A 91 15.08 47.18 -58.89
CA GLN A 91 13.93 47.07 -57.99
C GLN A 91 13.56 45.60 -57.73
N GLU A 92 13.46 44.77 -58.77
CA GLU A 92 13.22 43.32 -58.67
C GLU A 92 14.30 42.60 -57.84
N LEU A 93 15.57 42.96 -58.02
CA LEU A 93 16.67 42.43 -57.20
C LEU A 93 16.61 42.92 -55.74
N SER A 94 15.95 44.04 -55.48
CA SER A 94 15.71 44.53 -54.12
C SER A 94 14.52 43.83 -53.44
N THR A 95 13.42 43.56 -54.17
CA THR A 95 12.28 42.78 -53.66
C THR A 95 12.69 41.33 -53.44
N LEU A 96 13.35 40.69 -54.42
CA LEU A 96 13.87 39.33 -54.31
C LEU A 96 14.84 39.17 -53.13
N ARG A 97 15.57 40.23 -52.75
CA ARG A 97 16.40 40.23 -51.53
C ARG A 97 15.58 40.23 -50.24
N LEU A 98 14.48 40.99 -50.19
CA LEU A 98 13.56 41.00 -49.05
C LEU A 98 12.81 39.67 -48.94
N ASP A 99 12.35 39.12 -50.07
CA ASP A 99 11.69 37.82 -50.14
C ASP A 99 12.64 36.69 -49.71
N MET A 100 13.89 36.70 -50.19
CA MET A 100 14.90 35.73 -49.78
C MET A 100 15.30 35.87 -48.30
N ALA A 101 15.31 37.09 -47.75
CA ALA A 101 15.49 37.31 -46.31
C ALA A 101 14.31 36.70 -45.52
N ALA A 102 13.07 36.99 -45.92
CA ALA A 102 11.86 36.45 -45.28
C ALA A 102 11.80 34.92 -45.32
N VAL A 103 12.11 34.31 -46.47
CA VAL A 103 12.21 32.84 -46.62
C VAL A 103 13.34 32.27 -45.76
N SER A 104 14.49 32.94 -45.64
CA SER A 104 15.58 32.49 -44.76
C SER A 104 15.21 32.57 -43.27
N GLU A 105 14.46 33.60 -42.88
CA GLU A 105 13.91 33.74 -41.52
C GLU A 105 12.90 32.64 -41.24
N GLU A 106 11.92 32.41 -42.12
CA GLU A 106 10.93 31.35 -41.93
C GLU A 106 11.58 29.97 -41.92
N LYS A 107 12.56 29.69 -42.80
CA LYS A 107 13.38 28.48 -42.70
C LYS A 107 13.95 28.34 -41.29
N SER A 108 14.61 29.37 -40.76
CA SER A 108 15.20 29.33 -39.41
C SER A 108 14.16 29.11 -38.30
N ARG A 109 12.91 29.55 -38.49
CA ARG A 109 11.80 29.33 -37.53
C ARG A 109 11.33 27.88 -37.59
N LYS A 110 11.19 27.29 -38.79
CA LYS A 110 10.87 25.86 -38.98
C LYS A 110 11.99 24.95 -38.45
N GLU A 111 13.25 25.29 -38.73
CA GLU A 111 14.46 24.57 -38.32
C GLU A 111 14.53 24.48 -36.77
N LYS A 112 14.34 25.60 -36.06
CA LYS A 112 14.22 25.64 -34.58
C LYS A 112 13.02 24.85 -34.04
N GLN A 113 11.91 24.81 -34.76
CA GLN A 113 10.75 23.99 -34.38
C GLN A 113 11.08 22.48 -34.52
N THR A 114 11.76 22.07 -35.60
CA THR A 114 12.18 20.68 -35.78
C THR A 114 13.26 20.26 -34.76
N GLU A 115 14.21 21.14 -34.40
CA GLU A 115 15.17 20.90 -33.32
C GLU A 115 14.46 20.71 -31.97
N ALA A 116 13.50 21.58 -31.64
CA ALA A 116 12.72 21.50 -30.41
C ALA A 116 11.84 20.24 -30.33
N LEU A 117 11.38 19.71 -31.47
CA LEU A 117 10.70 18.41 -31.54
C LEU A 117 11.70 17.25 -31.40
N GLY A 118 12.87 17.31 -32.04
CA GLY A 118 13.94 16.34 -31.88
C GLY A 118 14.40 16.20 -30.42
N LEU A 119 14.59 17.32 -29.71
CA LEU A 119 14.92 17.32 -28.28
C LEU A 119 13.83 16.67 -27.41
N LYS A 120 12.54 16.86 -27.75
CA LYS A 120 11.43 16.16 -27.08
C LYS A 120 11.47 14.67 -27.35
N ILE A 121 11.66 14.25 -28.60
CA ILE A 121 11.78 12.83 -28.99
C ILE A 121 12.94 12.16 -28.24
N LEU A 122 14.10 12.82 -28.16
CA LEU A 122 15.25 12.33 -27.37
C LEU A 122 14.96 12.25 -25.86
N SER A 123 14.15 13.16 -25.31
CA SER A 123 13.71 13.06 -23.91
C SER A 123 12.75 11.88 -23.68
N TYR A 124 11.83 11.62 -24.62
CA TYR A 124 10.94 10.47 -24.55
C TYR A 124 11.67 9.14 -24.74
N SER A 125 12.64 9.07 -25.66
CA SER A 125 13.51 7.89 -25.83
C SER A 125 14.18 7.51 -24.50
N ARG A 126 14.81 8.48 -23.83
CA ARG A 126 15.45 8.26 -22.51
C ARG A 126 14.47 7.79 -21.43
N THR A 127 13.22 8.26 -21.44
CA THR A 127 12.21 7.74 -20.49
C THR A 127 11.75 6.32 -20.83
N VAL A 128 11.66 5.96 -22.13
CA VAL A 128 11.36 4.59 -22.55
C VAL A 128 12.53 3.65 -22.23
N GLU A 129 13.77 4.07 -22.51
CA GLU A 129 14.99 3.33 -22.15
C GLU A 129 15.13 3.10 -20.64
N ALA A 130 14.68 4.05 -19.81
CA ALA A 130 14.63 3.88 -18.36
C ALA A 130 13.55 2.88 -17.92
N ILE A 131 12.33 3.00 -18.45
CA ILE A 131 11.21 2.08 -18.16
C ILE A 131 11.53 0.66 -18.65
N MET A 132 12.23 0.50 -19.78
CA MET A 132 12.67 -0.82 -20.26
C MET A 132 13.63 -1.50 -19.29
N LYS A 133 14.53 -0.75 -18.65
CA LYS A 133 15.43 -1.28 -17.61
C LYS A 133 14.68 -1.63 -16.33
N GLU A 134 13.75 -0.80 -15.89
CA GLU A 134 12.88 -1.08 -14.75
C GLU A 134 12.05 -2.37 -14.98
N ILE A 135 11.57 -2.60 -16.21
CA ILE A 135 10.91 -3.85 -16.62
C ILE A 135 11.89 -5.03 -16.61
N GLU A 136 13.12 -4.86 -17.07
CA GLU A 136 14.15 -5.91 -17.10
C GLU A 136 14.60 -6.31 -15.68
N GLU A 137 14.82 -5.33 -14.79
CA GLU A 137 15.09 -5.52 -13.36
C GLU A 137 13.93 -6.26 -12.65
N VAL A 138 12.67 -5.87 -12.90
CA VAL A 138 11.49 -6.54 -12.33
C VAL A 138 11.31 -7.98 -12.88
N ASN A 139 11.69 -8.24 -14.13
CA ASN A 139 11.70 -9.60 -14.67
C ASN A 139 12.78 -10.48 -14.00
N GLU A 140 13.96 -9.93 -13.70
CA GLU A 140 14.98 -10.65 -12.92
C GLU A 140 14.49 -10.95 -11.50
N GLU A 141 13.86 -9.98 -10.81
CA GLU A 141 13.24 -10.21 -9.50
C GLU A 141 12.14 -11.30 -9.57
N GLN A 142 11.29 -11.30 -10.60
CA GLN A 142 10.26 -12.33 -10.76
C GLN A 142 10.87 -13.74 -10.93
N VAL A 143 11.97 -13.88 -11.67
CA VAL A 143 12.69 -15.15 -11.81
C VAL A 143 13.24 -15.62 -10.47
N LEU A 144 13.81 -14.73 -9.66
CA LEU A 144 14.29 -15.05 -8.31
C LEU A 144 13.14 -15.48 -7.37
N VAL A 145 11.97 -14.84 -7.45
CA VAL A 145 10.79 -15.20 -6.67
C VAL A 145 10.25 -16.58 -7.06
N GLU A 146 10.16 -16.90 -8.35
CA GLU A 146 9.72 -18.23 -8.80
C GLU A 146 10.75 -19.32 -8.46
N LEU A 147 12.05 -19.03 -8.48
CA LEU A 147 13.09 -19.94 -7.98
C LEU A 147 12.93 -20.24 -6.49
N ALA A 148 12.76 -19.20 -5.65
CA ALA A 148 12.53 -19.38 -4.22
C ALA A 148 11.23 -20.14 -3.91
N ARG A 149 10.18 -19.92 -4.71
CA ARG A 149 8.92 -20.70 -4.65
C ARG A 149 9.15 -22.17 -5.02
N ILE A 150 9.92 -22.46 -6.07
CA ILE A 150 10.26 -23.83 -6.48
C ILE A 150 11.10 -24.53 -5.40
N GLU A 151 11.97 -23.81 -4.69
CA GLU A 151 12.77 -24.33 -3.58
C GLU A 151 11.91 -24.64 -2.34
N ALA A 152 11.06 -23.71 -1.90
CA ALA A 152 10.10 -23.95 -0.83
C ALA A 152 9.13 -25.12 -1.16
N LEU A 153 8.71 -25.26 -2.42
CA LEU A 153 7.90 -26.38 -2.89
C LEU A 153 8.68 -27.71 -3.01
N LYS A 154 10.01 -27.73 -2.86
CA LYS A 154 10.78 -28.97 -2.63
C LYS A 154 10.83 -29.28 -1.15
N GLU A 155 11.25 -28.31 -0.33
CA GLU A 155 11.35 -28.47 1.13
C GLU A 155 10.02 -28.93 1.75
N CYS A 156 8.88 -28.37 1.34
CA CYS A 156 7.57 -28.84 1.80
C CYS A 156 7.31 -30.32 1.47
N ARG A 157 7.67 -30.79 0.26
CA ARG A 157 7.50 -32.20 -0.14
C ARG A 157 8.46 -33.13 0.59
N ASP A 158 9.69 -32.68 0.88
CA ASP A 158 10.65 -33.45 1.67
C ASP A 158 10.17 -33.57 3.13
N ILE A 159 9.58 -32.52 3.70
CA ILE A 159 8.95 -32.52 5.03
C ILE A 159 7.69 -33.41 5.04
N GLU A 160 6.86 -33.39 4.00
CA GLU A 160 5.70 -34.26 3.86
C GLU A 160 6.12 -35.73 3.78
N ALA A 161 7.09 -36.08 2.92
CA ALA A 161 7.62 -37.43 2.80
C ALA A 161 8.35 -37.92 4.06
N GLN A 162 8.91 -37.02 4.88
CA GLN A 162 9.47 -37.36 6.19
C GLN A 162 8.36 -37.63 7.22
N ARG A 163 7.32 -36.79 7.27
CA ARG A 163 6.14 -36.99 8.14
C ARG A 163 5.38 -38.27 7.79
N GLU A 164 5.30 -38.63 6.51
CA GLU A 164 4.69 -39.89 6.07
C GLU A 164 5.49 -41.10 6.59
N LYS A 165 6.83 -41.08 6.53
CA LYS A 165 7.67 -42.13 7.11
C LYS A 165 7.49 -42.24 8.62
N GLU A 166 7.48 -41.11 9.33
CA GLU A 166 7.26 -41.06 10.78
C GLU A 166 5.85 -41.59 11.15
N ALA A 167 4.81 -41.18 10.43
CA ALA A 167 3.45 -41.67 10.63
C ALA A 167 3.33 -43.18 10.38
N ASN A 168 3.99 -43.70 9.34
CA ASN A 168 4.02 -45.13 9.04
C ASN A 168 4.81 -45.93 10.11
N GLN A 169 5.89 -45.38 10.65
CA GLN A 169 6.62 -45.96 11.78
C GLN A 169 5.74 -46.03 13.04
N PHE A 170 5.12 -44.91 13.43
CA PHE A 170 4.20 -44.89 14.57
C PHE A 170 2.99 -45.80 14.37
N SER A 171 2.44 -45.90 13.15
CA SER A 171 1.35 -46.86 12.85
C SER A 171 1.79 -48.31 13.06
N CYS A 172 3.02 -48.66 12.65
CA CYS A 172 3.57 -50.00 12.87
C CYS A 172 3.82 -50.28 14.37
N GLU A 173 4.34 -49.32 15.13
CA GLU A 173 4.50 -49.45 16.59
C GLU A 173 3.15 -49.58 17.32
N ILE A 174 2.14 -48.83 16.91
CA ILE A 174 0.76 -48.92 17.42
C ILE A 174 0.14 -50.28 17.09
N GLU A 175 0.38 -50.82 15.90
CA GLU A 175 -0.11 -52.14 15.52
C GLU A 175 0.59 -53.26 16.31
N GLN A 176 1.92 -53.24 16.42
CA GLN A 176 2.68 -54.20 17.24
C GLN A 176 2.31 -54.15 18.73
N THR A 177 2.05 -52.97 19.28
CA THR A 177 1.58 -52.85 20.68
C THR A 177 0.15 -53.33 20.84
N ARG A 178 -0.72 -53.09 19.85
CA ARG A 178 -2.08 -53.65 19.80
C ARG A 178 -2.08 -55.18 19.70
N GLU A 179 -1.14 -55.78 18.99
CA GLU A 179 -0.97 -57.24 18.93
C GLU A 179 -0.54 -57.83 20.28
N LYS A 180 0.48 -57.25 20.93
CA LYS A 180 0.91 -57.63 22.29
C LYS A 180 -0.22 -57.50 23.31
N VAL A 181 -1.12 -56.52 23.14
CA VAL A 181 -2.32 -56.38 23.97
C VAL A 181 -3.34 -57.51 23.70
N LYS A 182 -3.52 -57.99 22.46
CA LYS A 182 -4.35 -59.18 22.18
C LYS A 182 -3.78 -60.42 22.88
N GLU A 183 -2.48 -60.67 22.71
CA GLU A 183 -1.76 -61.79 23.33
C GLU A 183 -1.91 -61.79 24.86
N VAL A 184 -1.77 -60.63 25.50
CA VAL A 184 -2.00 -60.47 26.96
C VAL A 184 -3.46 -60.72 27.34
N ILE A 185 -4.44 -60.30 26.52
CA ILE A 185 -5.87 -60.60 26.76
C ILE A 185 -6.16 -62.10 26.65
N GLU A 186 -5.55 -62.80 25.68
CA GLU A 186 -5.67 -64.25 25.51
C GLU A 186 -5.02 -65.01 26.68
N MET A 187 -3.83 -64.60 27.13
CA MET A 187 -3.20 -65.14 28.36
C MET A 187 -4.05 -64.90 29.61
N ILE A 188 -4.70 -63.74 29.75
CA ILE A 188 -5.65 -63.46 30.84
C ILE A 188 -6.89 -64.37 30.74
N GLY A 189 -7.35 -64.69 29.52
CA GLY A 189 -8.41 -65.67 29.30
C GLY A 189 -8.02 -67.07 29.79
N GLN A 190 -6.85 -67.56 29.35
CA GLN A 190 -6.30 -68.86 29.79
C GLN A 190 -6.08 -68.90 31.31
N SER A 191 -5.57 -67.82 31.91
CA SER A 191 -5.37 -67.72 33.36
C SER A 191 -6.69 -67.83 34.14
N LYS A 192 -7.79 -67.25 33.64
CA LYS A 192 -9.12 -67.36 34.25
C LYS A 192 -9.73 -68.75 34.10
N GLU A 193 -9.41 -69.46 33.01
CA GLU A 193 -9.80 -70.86 32.83
C GLU A 193 -9.03 -71.80 33.78
N LEU A 194 -7.76 -71.49 34.08
CA LEU A 194 -6.98 -72.18 35.12
C LEU A 194 -7.48 -71.84 36.53
N GLU A 195 -7.84 -70.58 36.78
CA GLU A 195 -8.44 -70.12 38.05
C GLU A 195 -9.78 -70.81 38.32
N SER A 196 -10.67 -70.95 37.33
CA SER A 196 -11.94 -71.64 37.51
C SER A 196 -11.78 -73.16 37.69
N LYS A 197 -10.82 -73.80 37.00
CA LYS A 197 -10.45 -75.20 37.26
C LYS A 197 -9.90 -75.40 38.68
N LEU A 198 -9.07 -74.48 39.16
CA LEU A 198 -8.51 -74.52 40.51
C LEU A 198 -9.57 -74.24 41.59
N ALA A 199 -10.55 -73.36 41.32
CA ALA A 199 -11.71 -73.19 42.19
C ALA A 199 -12.55 -74.47 42.28
N GLY A 200 -12.72 -75.20 41.17
CA GLY A 200 -13.36 -76.51 41.14
C GLY A 200 -12.63 -77.54 42.00
N THR A 201 -11.31 -77.70 41.81
CA THR A 201 -10.54 -78.66 42.62
C THR A 201 -10.47 -78.27 44.10
N LEU A 202 -10.53 -76.97 44.45
CA LEU A 202 -10.69 -76.54 45.84
C LEU A 202 -12.04 -76.98 46.43
N THR A 203 -13.15 -76.91 45.67
CA THR A 203 -14.43 -77.45 46.15
C THR A 203 -14.42 -78.97 46.28
N ASP A 204 -13.75 -79.69 45.38
CA ASP A 204 -13.57 -81.15 45.49
C ASP A 204 -12.75 -81.51 46.75
N ILE A 205 -11.71 -80.73 47.08
CA ILE A 205 -10.89 -80.92 48.28
C ILE A 205 -11.68 -80.66 49.57
N ASP A 206 -12.55 -79.64 49.63
CA ASP A 206 -13.43 -79.42 50.78
C ASP A 206 -14.40 -80.60 50.96
N VAL A 207 -15.03 -81.10 49.90
CA VAL A 207 -15.87 -82.31 49.96
C VAL A 207 -15.08 -83.50 50.54
N LEU A 208 -13.88 -83.77 50.04
CA LEU A 208 -13.01 -84.84 50.54
C LEU A 208 -12.58 -84.63 52.01
N GLU A 209 -12.38 -83.39 52.48
CA GLU A 209 -12.09 -83.13 53.89
C GLU A 209 -13.33 -83.39 54.77
N ASN A 210 -14.52 -83.00 54.31
CA ASN A 210 -15.78 -83.26 55.01
C ASN A 210 -16.04 -84.79 55.10
N GLU A 211 -15.79 -85.56 54.03
CA GLU A 211 -15.85 -87.03 54.05
C GLU A 211 -14.80 -87.64 54.99
N LEU A 212 -13.56 -87.18 54.94
CA LEU A 212 -12.50 -87.63 55.84
C LEU A 212 -12.80 -87.31 57.32
N ARG A 213 -13.54 -86.22 57.59
CA ARG A 213 -14.03 -85.87 58.94
C ARG A 213 -15.06 -86.89 59.43
N LEU A 214 -16.00 -87.30 58.58
CA LEU A 214 -16.97 -88.37 58.88
C LEU A 214 -16.26 -89.71 59.16
N VAL A 215 -15.26 -90.09 58.35
CA VAL A 215 -14.45 -91.31 58.59
C VAL A 215 -13.70 -91.24 59.93
N LYS A 216 -13.12 -90.08 60.28
CA LYS A 216 -12.48 -89.85 61.59
C LYS A 216 -13.48 -89.93 62.76
N GLU A 217 -14.74 -89.57 62.56
CA GLU A 217 -15.80 -89.75 63.58
C GLU A 217 -16.25 -91.20 63.71
N MET A 218 -16.23 -91.99 62.64
CA MET A 218 -16.45 -93.43 62.69
C MET A 218 -15.33 -94.14 63.46
N ASP A 219 -14.06 -93.81 63.21
CA ASP A 219 -12.92 -94.37 63.97
C ASP A 219 -12.97 -93.98 65.47
N LYS A 220 -13.40 -92.75 65.79
CA LYS A 220 -13.68 -92.32 67.18
C LYS A 220 -14.82 -93.07 67.87
N LYS A 221 -15.72 -93.73 67.12
CA LYS A 221 -16.75 -94.64 67.67
C LYS A 221 -16.20 -96.04 67.89
N VAL A 222 -15.24 -96.50 67.08
CA VAL A 222 -14.54 -97.79 67.25
C VAL A 222 -13.62 -97.78 68.48
N ARG A 223 -12.86 -96.70 68.72
CA ARG A 223 -11.89 -96.60 69.83
C ARG A 223 -12.49 -96.39 71.24
N ARG A 224 -13.74 -96.81 71.50
CA ARG A 224 -14.46 -96.47 72.75
C ARG A 224 -14.46 -97.55 73.84
N ASN A 225 -13.74 -98.66 73.65
CA ASN A 225 -13.56 -99.73 74.63
C ASN A 225 -12.06 -100.00 74.88
N GLU A 226 -11.39 -99.23 75.75
CA GLU A 226 -10.16 -99.68 76.41
C GLU A 226 -9.84 -98.85 77.68
N SER A 227 -9.35 -99.51 78.73
CA SER A 227 -8.72 -98.95 79.94
C SER A 227 -9.47 -97.89 80.80
N LEU A 228 -9.94 -98.32 81.98
CA LEU A 228 -10.18 -97.50 83.18
C LEU A 228 -9.51 -98.18 84.38
N ARG A 229 -8.57 -97.52 85.09
CA ARG A 229 -8.09 -97.96 86.44
C ARG A 229 -7.18 -96.93 87.14
N ARG A 230 -7.44 -96.71 88.44
CA ARG A 230 -6.56 -96.17 89.51
C ARG A 230 -6.33 -94.63 89.53
N SER A 231 -6.19 -93.98 90.68
CA SER A 231 -6.36 -94.38 92.11
C SER A 231 -6.39 -93.14 93.03
N ASP A 232 -6.93 -93.26 94.25
CA ASP A 232 -6.39 -92.66 95.49
C ASP A 232 -7.13 -93.17 96.75
N ALA A 233 -6.63 -92.91 97.97
CA ALA A 233 -7.04 -93.63 99.18
C ALA A 233 -6.89 -92.88 100.54
N ASN A 234 -7.59 -93.43 101.55
CA ASN A 234 -7.44 -93.27 103.03
C ASN A 234 -7.93 -92.00 103.74
N PHE A 235 -8.49 -92.20 104.96
CA PHE A 235 -8.71 -91.19 106.01
C PHE A 235 -8.87 -91.85 107.40
N HIS A 236 -8.83 -91.01 108.47
CA HIS A 236 -9.04 -91.28 109.91
C HIS A 236 -7.83 -91.85 110.70
N ARG A 237 -7.51 -91.37 111.93
CA ARG A 237 -7.99 -90.17 112.69
C ARG A 237 -6.79 -89.42 113.33
N GLU A 238 -6.64 -88.96 114.58
CA GLU A 238 -7.39 -88.99 115.87
C GLU A 238 -6.87 -87.85 116.80
N GLU A 239 -7.49 -87.62 117.96
CA GLU A 239 -7.12 -86.63 119.00
C GLU A 239 -5.83 -87.03 119.81
N ASP A 240 -5.21 -86.27 120.74
CA ASP A 240 -5.69 -85.22 121.66
C ASP A 240 -4.54 -84.33 122.29
N LEU A 241 -4.88 -83.45 123.26
CA LEU A 241 -4.05 -82.74 124.27
C LEU A 241 -3.31 -81.40 123.92
N ASP A 242 -4.12 -80.37 123.69
CA ASP A 242 -4.19 -79.00 124.29
C ASP A 242 -2.99 -78.23 124.93
N ALA A 243 -1.74 -78.68 124.84
CA ALA A 243 -0.58 -77.84 125.23
C ALA A 243 0.60 -78.03 124.28
N SER A 244 0.86 -79.28 123.89
CA SER A 244 1.70 -79.58 122.74
C SER A 244 1.12 -78.98 121.46
N LEU A 245 -0.21 -78.76 121.40
CA LEU A 245 -0.88 -78.13 120.26
C LEU A 245 -0.36 -76.73 119.93
N LEU A 246 -0.13 -75.84 120.92
CA LEU A 246 0.36 -74.48 120.65
C LEU A 246 1.77 -74.47 120.07
N LEU A 247 2.71 -75.23 120.64
CA LEU A 247 4.07 -75.37 120.09
C LEU A 247 4.10 -76.13 118.74
N LYS A 248 3.20 -77.11 118.54
CA LYS A 248 3.01 -77.75 117.23
C LYS A 248 2.36 -76.82 116.22
N SER A 249 1.48 -75.89 116.64
CA SER A 249 0.87 -74.88 115.78
C SER A 249 1.93 -73.87 115.36
N ILE A 250 2.66 -73.26 116.30
CA ILE A 250 3.79 -72.36 116.02
C ILE A 250 4.84 -73.04 115.10
N ARG A 251 5.12 -74.34 115.28
CA ARG A 251 6.00 -75.10 114.35
C ARG A 251 5.34 -75.35 112.97
N LYS A 252 4.05 -75.70 112.91
CA LYS A 252 3.30 -75.85 111.64
C LYS A 252 3.21 -74.51 110.90
N GLU A 253 3.02 -73.41 111.61
CA GLU A 253 3.00 -72.04 111.11
C GLU A 253 4.38 -71.59 110.65
N LEU A 254 5.46 -71.95 111.36
CA LEU A 254 6.83 -71.73 110.92
C LEU A 254 7.12 -72.49 109.61
N GLU A 255 6.74 -73.77 109.51
CA GLU A 255 6.90 -74.54 108.27
C GLU A 255 5.96 -74.05 107.16
N ALA A 256 4.75 -73.58 107.48
CA ALA A 256 3.85 -72.95 106.51
C ALA A 256 4.39 -71.59 106.04
N ALA A 257 5.02 -70.81 106.91
CA ALA A 257 5.68 -69.55 106.58
C ALA A 257 6.94 -69.79 105.74
N LYS A 258 7.73 -70.82 106.04
CA LYS A 258 8.84 -71.29 105.18
C LYS A 258 8.34 -71.73 103.80
N LYS A 259 7.24 -72.48 103.73
CA LYS A 259 6.62 -72.89 102.46
C LYS A 259 6.08 -71.70 101.67
N LYS A 260 5.41 -70.74 102.32
CA LYS A 260 4.99 -69.47 101.71
C LYS A 260 6.19 -68.65 101.22
N LEU A 261 7.27 -68.57 102.00
CA LEU A 261 8.51 -67.91 101.60
C LEU A 261 9.21 -68.60 100.43
N ALA A 262 9.11 -69.93 100.32
CA ALA A 262 9.57 -70.68 99.15
C ALA A 262 8.69 -70.39 97.92
N SER A 263 7.36 -70.37 98.08
CA SER A 263 6.40 -69.99 97.04
C SER A 263 6.68 -68.58 96.50
N VAL A 264 6.79 -67.59 97.38
CA VAL A 264 7.11 -66.19 97.03
C VAL A 264 8.48 -66.04 96.35
N ARG A 265 9.46 -66.90 96.66
CA ARG A 265 10.75 -66.95 95.94
C ARG A 265 10.60 -67.52 94.54
N GLU A 266 9.85 -68.61 94.39
CA GLU A 266 9.56 -69.26 93.11
C GLU A 266 8.74 -68.33 92.19
N GLU A 267 7.66 -67.74 92.72
CA GLU A 267 6.88 -66.68 92.08
C GLU A 267 7.75 -65.48 91.69
N GLY A 268 8.73 -65.11 92.52
CA GLY A 268 9.73 -64.08 92.24
C GLY A 268 10.65 -64.44 91.06
N PHE A 269 11.09 -65.69 90.95
CA PHE A 269 11.87 -66.16 89.79
C PHE A 269 11.00 -66.23 88.52
N GLN A 270 9.74 -66.65 88.63
CA GLN A 270 8.79 -66.67 87.50
C GLN A 270 8.46 -65.25 87.02
N TYR A 271 8.32 -64.28 87.94
CA TYR A 271 8.17 -62.86 87.61
C TYR A 271 9.45 -62.30 86.95
N MET A 272 10.63 -62.65 87.43
CA MET A 272 11.89 -62.24 86.81
C MET A 272 12.03 -62.80 85.39
N ALA A 273 11.67 -64.07 85.17
CA ALA A 273 11.65 -64.70 83.86
C ALA A 273 10.64 -64.03 82.90
N SER A 274 9.43 -63.71 83.36
CA SER A 274 8.43 -63.01 82.54
C SER A 274 8.86 -61.57 82.22
N MET A 275 9.47 -60.86 83.18
CA MET A 275 10.07 -59.54 82.95
C MET A 275 11.24 -59.60 81.95
N ASP A 276 12.04 -60.67 81.97
CA ASP A 276 13.14 -60.88 81.02
C ASP A 276 12.63 -61.20 79.61
N ILE A 277 11.54 -61.98 79.48
CA ILE A 277 10.81 -62.20 78.22
C ILE A 277 10.31 -60.85 77.67
N VAL A 278 9.54 -60.08 78.45
CA VAL A 278 9.03 -58.76 78.05
C VAL A 278 10.16 -57.81 77.68
N ARG A 279 11.30 -57.83 78.39
CA ARG A 279 12.48 -57.00 78.05
C ARG A 279 13.15 -57.44 76.75
N ASN A 280 13.01 -58.68 76.32
CA ASN A 280 13.50 -59.17 75.04
C ASN A 280 12.50 -58.89 73.90
N GLU A 281 11.20 -59.01 74.15
CA GLU A 281 10.13 -58.56 73.23
C GLU A 281 10.24 -57.05 72.96
N LEU A 282 10.45 -56.22 73.99
CA LEU A 282 10.66 -54.79 73.83
C LEU A 282 11.91 -54.46 72.98
N LYS A 283 12.99 -55.23 73.09
CA LYS A 283 14.16 -55.10 72.19
C LYS A 283 13.81 -55.48 70.75
N HIS A 284 13.04 -56.55 70.56
CA HIS A 284 12.59 -57.02 69.25
C HIS A 284 11.72 -55.97 68.56
N VAL A 285 10.66 -55.50 69.23
CA VAL A 285 9.76 -54.45 68.73
C VAL A 285 10.52 -53.13 68.47
N THR A 286 11.48 -52.77 69.32
CA THR A 286 12.34 -51.59 69.06
C THR A 286 13.21 -51.76 67.81
N ALA A 287 13.74 -52.97 67.58
CA ALA A 287 14.50 -53.29 66.37
C ALA A 287 13.61 -53.27 65.12
N GLU A 288 12.42 -53.86 65.18
CA GLU A 288 11.41 -53.84 64.10
C GLU A 288 10.97 -52.42 63.75
N ILE A 289 10.65 -51.58 64.74
CA ILE A 289 10.34 -50.15 64.53
C ILE A 289 11.53 -49.45 63.83
N SER A 290 12.77 -49.78 64.17
CA SER A 290 13.96 -49.23 63.50
C SER A 290 14.14 -49.71 62.06
N GLN A 291 13.62 -50.90 61.71
CA GLN A 291 13.62 -51.43 60.34
C GLN A 291 12.47 -50.81 59.53
N LEU A 292 11.26 -50.74 60.09
CA LEU A 292 10.08 -50.13 59.48
C LEU A 292 10.35 -48.65 59.13
N LYS A 293 10.94 -47.86 60.03
CA LYS A 293 11.35 -46.47 59.73
C LYS A 293 12.34 -46.38 58.56
N LYS A 294 13.29 -47.32 58.44
CA LYS A 294 14.23 -47.38 57.29
C LYS A 294 13.55 -47.84 56.00
N ILE A 295 12.39 -48.47 56.06
CA ILE A 295 11.57 -48.84 54.88
C ILE A 295 10.68 -47.65 54.49
N GLU A 296 10.09 -46.97 55.46
CA GLU A 296 9.35 -45.72 55.33
C GLU A 296 10.22 -44.63 54.68
N GLU A 297 11.39 -44.31 55.24
CA GLU A 297 12.34 -43.35 54.64
C GLU A 297 12.72 -43.70 53.19
N LYS A 298 12.85 -45.00 52.86
CA LYS A 298 13.15 -45.47 51.50
C LYS A 298 11.97 -45.35 50.55
N SER A 299 10.73 -45.46 51.01
CA SER A 299 9.52 -45.28 50.19
C SER A 299 9.16 -43.79 50.03
N ASP A 300 9.54 -42.96 51.00
CA ASP A 300 9.29 -41.52 51.02
C ASP A 300 10.15 -40.77 49.97
N LEU A 301 11.36 -41.24 49.68
CA LEU A 301 12.25 -40.71 48.64
C LEU A 301 11.67 -40.77 47.20
N PRO A 302 11.19 -41.91 46.66
CA PRO A 302 10.55 -41.96 45.35
C PRO A 302 9.23 -41.18 45.33
N VAL A 303 8.46 -41.13 46.43
CA VAL A 303 7.25 -40.28 46.52
C VAL A 303 7.60 -38.79 46.36
N LYS A 304 8.62 -38.30 47.07
CA LYS A 304 9.12 -36.91 46.92
C LYS A 304 9.67 -36.62 45.52
N ASN A 305 10.36 -37.60 44.91
CA ASN A 305 10.84 -37.50 43.53
C ASN A 305 9.67 -37.40 42.54
N LEU A 306 8.67 -38.28 42.63
CA LEU A 306 7.45 -38.27 41.81
C LEU A 306 6.66 -36.96 41.98
N ASN A 307 6.50 -36.46 43.21
CA ASN A 307 5.87 -35.16 43.46
C ASN A 307 6.64 -34.01 42.79
N SER A 308 7.98 -34.02 42.86
CA SER A 308 8.81 -33.03 42.15
C SER A 308 8.66 -33.10 40.63
N LYS A 309 8.49 -34.30 40.06
CA LYS A 309 8.20 -34.51 38.63
C LYS A 309 6.80 -34.02 38.27
N LEU A 310 5.79 -34.30 39.11
CA LEU A 310 4.41 -33.84 38.94
C LEU A 310 4.31 -32.31 38.96
N LEU A 311 4.98 -31.64 39.90
CA LEU A 311 5.02 -30.18 39.95
C LEU A 311 5.71 -29.58 38.71
N ARG A 312 6.83 -30.17 38.25
CA ARG A 312 7.50 -29.77 36.99
C ARG A 312 6.65 -30.03 35.75
N ALA A 313 5.83 -31.08 35.74
CA ALA A 313 4.90 -31.36 34.67
C ALA A 313 3.74 -30.35 34.66
N LYS A 314 3.18 -30.04 35.84
CA LYS A 314 2.12 -29.03 36.02
C LYS A 314 2.57 -27.64 35.56
N SER A 315 3.76 -27.18 35.97
CA SER A 315 4.28 -25.87 35.54
C SER A 315 4.58 -25.82 34.04
N LYS A 316 4.99 -26.93 33.42
CA LYS A 316 5.12 -27.02 31.96
C LYS A 316 3.77 -26.96 31.26
N LEU A 317 2.77 -27.69 31.75
CA LEU A 317 1.40 -27.67 31.22
C LEU A 317 0.78 -26.27 31.29
N GLU A 318 0.98 -25.56 32.39
CA GLU A 318 0.52 -24.18 32.58
C GLU A 318 1.16 -23.20 31.56
N VAL A 319 2.47 -23.32 31.33
CA VAL A 319 3.17 -22.52 30.30
C VAL A 319 2.70 -22.87 28.88
N VAL A 320 2.46 -24.15 28.58
CA VAL A 320 1.91 -24.59 27.28
C VAL A 320 0.48 -24.11 27.08
N SER A 321 -0.38 -24.21 28.09
CA SER A 321 -1.76 -23.72 28.05
C SER A 321 -1.81 -22.19 27.83
N ALA A 322 -0.99 -21.43 28.56
CA ALA A 322 -0.88 -19.98 28.37
C ALA A 322 -0.20 -19.57 27.04
N ALA A 323 0.42 -20.50 26.31
CA ALA A 323 0.88 -20.31 24.93
C ALA A 323 -0.22 -20.68 23.93
N GLU A 324 -0.98 -21.74 24.20
CA GLU A 324 -2.12 -22.18 23.40
C GLU A 324 -3.25 -21.12 23.38
N GLU A 325 -3.59 -20.52 24.53
CA GLU A 325 -4.56 -19.42 24.60
C GLU A 325 -4.15 -18.22 23.73
N LYS A 326 -2.85 -17.90 23.70
CA LYS A 326 -2.31 -16.86 22.82
C LYS A 326 -2.44 -17.28 21.35
N ALA A 327 -2.08 -18.51 21.00
CA ALA A 327 -2.24 -19.04 19.65
C ALA A 327 -3.71 -19.02 19.20
N ARG A 328 -4.65 -19.48 20.04
CA ARG A 328 -6.10 -19.38 19.81
C ARG A 328 -6.54 -17.94 19.56
N SER A 329 -6.08 -16.99 20.39
CA SER A 329 -6.42 -15.56 20.20
C SER A 329 -5.88 -14.99 18.88
N ILE A 330 -4.69 -15.42 18.44
CA ILE A 330 -4.13 -15.04 17.14
C ILE A 330 -4.96 -15.65 16.00
N VAL A 331 -5.35 -16.92 16.10
CA VAL A 331 -6.23 -17.59 15.12
C VAL A 331 -7.60 -16.91 15.03
N SER A 332 -8.21 -16.52 16.14
CA SER A 332 -9.47 -15.76 16.13
C SER A 332 -9.33 -14.39 15.46
N ASN A 333 -8.24 -13.66 15.72
CA ASN A 333 -7.97 -12.39 15.04
C ASN A 333 -7.72 -12.57 13.53
N LEU A 334 -6.98 -13.61 13.13
CA LEU A 334 -6.74 -13.93 11.73
C LEU A 334 -8.05 -14.32 11.01
N LEU A 335 -8.91 -15.10 11.67
CA LEU A 335 -10.23 -15.47 11.14
C LEU A 335 -11.10 -14.23 10.89
N LEU A 336 -11.14 -13.28 11.83
CA LEU A 336 -11.84 -12.01 11.66
C LEU A 336 -11.28 -11.18 10.48
N THR A 337 -9.95 -11.10 10.32
CA THR A 337 -9.37 -10.41 9.15
C THR A 337 -9.65 -11.13 7.83
N LEU A 338 -9.73 -12.46 7.82
CA LEU A 338 -10.07 -13.27 6.65
C LEU A 338 -11.54 -13.08 6.26
N GLU A 339 -12.44 -13.01 7.24
CA GLU A 339 -13.86 -12.69 7.02
C GLU A 339 -14.05 -11.27 6.48
N GLN A 340 -13.34 -10.28 7.04
CA GLN A 340 -13.32 -8.91 6.52
C GLN A 340 -12.85 -8.87 5.05
N LEU A 341 -11.71 -9.49 4.73
CA LEU A 341 -11.18 -9.57 3.36
C LEU A 341 -12.13 -10.28 2.39
N LYS A 342 -12.89 -11.30 2.84
CA LYS A 342 -13.96 -11.90 2.03
C LYS A 342 -15.07 -10.89 1.71
N THR A 343 -15.56 -10.15 2.72
CA THR A 343 -16.61 -9.15 2.50
C THR A 343 -16.14 -8.00 1.60
N GLU A 344 -14.88 -7.57 1.72
CA GLU A 344 -14.28 -6.55 0.87
C GLU A 344 -14.11 -7.04 -0.58
N ALA A 345 -13.64 -8.28 -0.78
CA ALA A 345 -13.56 -8.91 -2.11
C ALA A 345 -14.95 -9.10 -2.74
N GLU A 346 -15.98 -9.42 -1.96
CA GLU A 346 -17.36 -9.47 -2.43
C GLU A 346 -17.88 -8.09 -2.87
N VAL A 347 -17.56 -7.02 -2.14
CA VAL A 347 -17.93 -5.65 -2.50
C VAL A 347 -17.21 -5.23 -3.78
N ALA A 348 -15.89 -5.45 -3.87
CA ALA A 348 -15.11 -5.13 -5.07
C ALA A 348 -15.62 -5.86 -6.33
N ASN A 349 -16.08 -7.11 -6.19
CA ASN A 349 -16.72 -7.84 -7.30
C ASN A 349 -18.07 -7.23 -7.71
N LYS A 350 -18.90 -6.84 -6.74
CA LYS A 350 -20.19 -6.17 -6.99
C LYS A 350 -19.98 -4.80 -7.66
N GLU A 351 -18.95 -4.05 -7.27
CA GLU A 351 -18.56 -2.79 -7.90
C GLU A 351 -18.04 -3.00 -9.34
N LYS A 352 -17.17 -3.99 -9.56
CA LYS A 352 -16.73 -4.40 -10.92
C LYS A 352 -17.92 -4.71 -11.83
N ASP A 353 -18.91 -5.43 -11.33
CA ASP A 353 -20.10 -5.82 -12.10
C ASP A 353 -21.09 -4.67 -12.33
N LEU A 354 -21.00 -3.58 -11.56
CA LEU A 354 -21.67 -2.32 -11.86
C LEU A 354 -20.89 -1.53 -12.92
N LEU A 355 -19.57 -1.39 -12.77
CA LEU A 355 -18.71 -0.71 -13.74
C LEU A 355 -18.76 -1.36 -15.13
N LEU A 356 -18.87 -2.69 -15.23
CA LEU A 356 -19.06 -3.39 -16.50
C LEU A 356 -20.42 -3.08 -17.15
N LYS A 357 -21.48 -2.84 -16.35
CA LYS A 357 -22.80 -2.43 -16.86
C LYS A 357 -22.78 -0.97 -17.30
N GLU A 358 -22.17 -0.08 -16.51
CA GLU A 358 -22.01 1.33 -16.86
C GLU A 358 -21.15 1.51 -18.12
N ALA A 359 -20.08 0.72 -18.28
CA ALA A 359 -19.28 0.69 -19.51
C ALA A 359 -20.08 0.17 -20.72
N ALA A 360 -20.96 -0.82 -20.53
CA ALA A 360 -21.84 -1.31 -21.59
C ALA A 360 -22.90 -0.28 -22.00
N THR A 361 -23.51 0.45 -21.05
CA THR A 361 -24.45 1.53 -21.37
C THR A 361 -23.75 2.72 -22.03
N ILE A 362 -22.56 3.12 -21.55
CA ILE A 362 -21.76 4.18 -22.19
C ILE A 362 -21.38 3.78 -23.62
N LYS A 363 -21.02 2.51 -23.88
CA LYS A 363 -20.74 2.05 -25.25
C LYS A 363 -21.98 2.12 -26.16
N ALA A 364 -23.17 1.80 -25.64
CA ALA A 364 -24.42 1.91 -26.38
C ALA A 364 -24.80 3.38 -26.66
N GLU A 365 -24.62 4.27 -25.68
CA GLU A 365 -24.79 5.72 -25.84
C GLU A 365 -23.82 6.30 -26.87
N ILE A 366 -22.55 5.86 -26.88
CA ILE A 366 -21.57 6.25 -27.90
C ILE A 366 -22.04 5.84 -29.30
N GLN A 367 -22.42 4.57 -29.49
CA GLN A 367 -22.87 4.06 -30.78
C GLN A 367 -24.16 4.76 -31.29
N ASP A 368 -25.09 5.09 -30.38
CA ASP A 368 -26.25 5.92 -30.69
C ASP A 368 -25.80 7.32 -31.14
N THR A 369 -24.90 7.99 -30.42
CA THR A 369 -24.40 9.31 -30.84
C THR A 369 -23.60 9.29 -32.14
N GLU A 370 -22.83 8.24 -32.43
CA GLU A 370 -22.11 8.04 -33.69
C GLU A 370 -23.12 7.95 -34.86
N SER A 371 -24.11 7.05 -34.77
CA SER A 371 -25.13 6.92 -35.83
C SER A 371 -26.01 8.17 -35.99
N ASN A 372 -26.26 8.94 -34.93
CA ASN A 372 -26.91 10.24 -35.02
C ASN A 372 -26.03 11.29 -35.69
N ILE A 373 -24.70 11.26 -35.50
CA ILE A 373 -23.75 12.13 -36.20
C ILE A 373 -23.78 11.81 -37.70
N ASP A 374 -23.64 10.53 -38.08
CA ASP A 374 -23.69 10.08 -39.47
C ASP A 374 -24.95 10.59 -40.19
N LEU A 375 -26.14 10.38 -39.60
CA LEU A 375 -27.42 10.86 -40.13
C LEU A 375 -27.50 12.40 -40.24
N THR A 376 -26.81 13.14 -39.36
CA THR A 376 -26.74 14.61 -39.49
C THR A 376 -25.73 15.06 -40.54
N GLU A 377 -24.68 14.30 -40.81
CA GLU A 377 -23.72 14.59 -41.88
C GLU A 377 -24.31 14.27 -43.26
N GLU A 378 -24.96 13.12 -43.46
CA GLU A 378 -25.70 12.81 -44.68
C GLU A 378 -26.71 13.92 -45.03
N ARG A 379 -27.45 14.39 -44.03
CA ARG A 379 -28.42 15.48 -44.18
C ARG A 379 -27.73 16.83 -44.49
N LEU A 380 -26.55 17.10 -43.92
CA LEU A 380 -25.77 18.28 -44.27
C LEU A 380 -25.30 18.23 -45.72
N GLN A 381 -24.73 17.10 -46.16
CA GLN A 381 -24.28 16.87 -47.53
C GLN A 381 -25.45 17.04 -48.53
N ALA A 382 -26.64 16.50 -48.23
CA ALA A 382 -27.84 16.73 -49.03
C ALA A 382 -28.19 18.22 -49.17
N THR A 383 -28.23 18.97 -48.05
CA THR A 383 -28.51 20.42 -48.12
C THR A 383 -27.42 21.24 -48.82
N MET A 384 -26.17 20.75 -48.86
CA MET A 384 -25.10 21.38 -49.65
C MET A 384 -25.30 21.19 -51.15
N LEU A 385 -25.73 20.00 -51.60
CA LEU A 385 -26.07 19.73 -53.00
C LEU A 385 -27.30 20.55 -53.45
N GLU A 386 -28.33 20.64 -52.60
CA GLU A 386 -29.48 21.53 -52.84
C GLU A 386 -29.05 23.00 -52.97
N LEU A 387 -28.17 23.48 -52.08
CA LEU A 387 -27.64 24.85 -52.14
C LEU A 387 -26.79 25.11 -53.39
N GLU A 388 -26.03 24.12 -53.87
CA GLU A 388 -25.26 24.23 -55.11
C GLU A 388 -26.18 24.27 -56.34
N ALA A 389 -27.20 23.41 -56.38
CA ALA A 389 -28.24 23.46 -57.42
C ALA A 389 -28.96 24.81 -57.44
N VAL A 390 -29.36 25.34 -56.27
CA VAL A 390 -29.98 26.68 -56.16
C VAL A 390 -29.03 27.78 -56.66
N LYS A 391 -27.75 27.75 -56.31
CA LYS A 391 -26.74 28.70 -56.83
C LYS A 391 -26.57 28.62 -58.35
N SER A 392 -26.66 27.43 -58.94
CA SER A 392 -26.63 27.27 -60.40
C SER A 392 -27.84 27.92 -61.09
N LEU A 393 -29.02 27.83 -60.47
CA LEU A 393 -30.25 28.43 -60.97
C LEU A 393 -30.24 29.95 -60.77
N GLU A 394 -29.69 30.43 -59.65
CA GLU A 394 -29.45 31.85 -59.36
C GLU A 394 -28.49 32.47 -60.39
N SER A 395 -27.35 31.83 -60.67
CA SER A 395 -26.37 32.35 -61.63
C SER A 395 -26.94 32.41 -63.05
N LEU A 396 -27.69 31.39 -63.47
CA LEU A 396 -28.43 31.36 -64.74
C LEU A 396 -29.54 32.43 -64.79
N ALA A 397 -30.25 32.68 -63.69
CA ALA A 397 -31.23 33.77 -63.61
C ALA A 397 -30.56 35.15 -63.74
N LEU A 398 -29.40 35.35 -63.10
CA LEU A 398 -28.61 36.57 -63.22
C LEU A 398 -28.01 36.77 -64.63
N GLU A 399 -27.66 35.70 -65.34
CA GLU A 399 -27.21 35.79 -66.75
C GLU A 399 -28.35 36.13 -67.71
N ASN A 400 -29.53 35.55 -67.51
CA ASN A 400 -30.74 35.93 -68.24
C ASN A 400 -31.12 37.40 -67.99
N LEU A 401 -30.99 37.88 -66.75
CA LEU A 401 -31.21 39.29 -66.42
C LEU A 401 -30.17 40.20 -67.11
N LYS A 402 -28.88 39.86 -67.04
CA LYS A 402 -27.80 40.59 -67.71
C LYS A 402 -28.04 40.73 -69.21
N SER A 403 -28.30 39.62 -69.91
CA SER A 403 -28.54 39.64 -71.36
C SER A 403 -29.81 40.42 -71.74
N LEU A 404 -30.87 40.37 -70.93
CA LEU A 404 -32.06 41.20 -71.12
C LEU A 404 -31.74 42.70 -70.92
N THR A 405 -30.98 43.07 -69.90
CA THR A 405 -30.55 44.47 -69.69
C THR A 405 -29.56 44.96 -70.74
N GLU A 406 -28.65 44.11 -71.23
CA GLU A 406 -27.74 44.45 -72.34
C GLU A 406 -28.53 44.67 -73.64
N ASN A 407 -29.51 43.81 -73.94
CA ASN A 407 -30.40 43.99 -75.07
C ASN A 407 -31.25 45.26 -74.95
N ALA A 408 -31.79 45.57 -73.77
CA ALA A 408 -32.52 46.82 -73.52
C ALA A 408 -31.60 48.06 -73.68
N MET A 409 -30.36 48.00 -73.20
CA MET A 409 -29.36 49.06 -73.41
C MET A 409 -28.95 49.19 -74.88
N ARG A 410 -28.81 48.08 -75.61
CA ARG A 410 -28.49 48.05 -77.05
C ARG A 410 -29.64 48.64 -77.87
N SER A 411 -30.89 48.22 -77.64
CA SER A 411 -32.09 48.80 -78.26
C SER A 411 -32.20 50.31 -77.99
N ARG A 412 -31.88 50.75 -76.76
CA ARG A 412 -31.84 52.17 -76.39
C ARG A 412 -30.69 52.93 -77.07
N ALA A 413 -29.51 52.35 -77.17
CA ALA A 413 -28.36 52.95 -77.84
C ALA A 413 -28.55 53.08 -79.37
N CYS A 414 -29.34 52.17 -79.95
CA CYS A 414 -29.79 52.19 -81.35
C CYS A 414 -31.00 53.10 -81.61
N ALA A 415 -31.61 53.72 -80.58
CA ALA A 415 -32.65 54.72 -80.79
C ALA A 415 -32.05 55.97 -81.47
N PRO A 416 -32.78 56.64 -82.40
CA PRO A 416 -32.25 57.77 -83.16
C PRO A 416 -31.92 58.95 -82.24
N LYS A 417 -30.62 59.28 -82.15
CA LYS A 417 -30.11 60.39 -81.35
C LYS A 417 -30.44 61.72 -82.01
N HIS A 418 -31.59 62.29 -81.70
CA HIS A 418 -31.86 63.69 -81.97
C HIS A 418 -31.02 64.57 -81.05
N ASN A 419 -30.22 65.46 -81.64
CA ASN A 419 -29.26 66.28 -80.92
C ASN A 419 -29.96 67.31 -80.01
N ASN A 420 -29.96 67.07 -78.70
CA ASN A 420 -30.26 68.05 -77.66
C ASN A 420 -29.40 67.74 -76.43
N SER A 421 -28.81 68.77 -75.81
CA SER A 421 -27.86 68.64 -74.69
C SER A 421 -28.53 68.46 -73.31
N SER A 422 -29.85 68.26 -73.28
CA SER A 422 -30.63 67.96 -72.07
C SER A 422 -30.95 66.46 -71.99
N ILE A 423 -30.44 65.77 -70.97
CA ILE A 423 -30.80 64.36 -70.73
C ILE A 423 -32.22 64.29 -70.16
N THR A 424 -33.22 64.08 -71.02
CA THR A 424 -34.61 63.82 -70.61
C THR A 424 -34.73 62.39 -70.08
N ILE A 425 -34.56 62.24 -68.76
CA ILE A 425 -34.73 60.97 -68.03
C ILE A 425 -36.23 60.63 -67.99
N SER A 426 -36.62 59.38 -68.25
CA SER A 426 -38.03 58.96 -68.15
C SER A 426 -38.52 59.02 -66.70
N LYS A 427 -39.82 59.24 -66.46
CA LYS A 427 -40.38 59.29 -65.10
C LYS A 427 -40.03 58.03 -64.29
N PHE A 428 -40.14 56.85 -64.90
CA PHE A 428 -39.74 55.58 -64.29
C PHE A 428 -38.25 55.52 -63.91
N GLU A 429 -37.39 56.14 -64.72
CA GLU A 429 -35.94 56.16 -64.49
C GLU A 429 -35.54 57.18 -63.42
N TYR A 430 -36.26 58.30 -63.34
CA TYR A 430 -36.16 59.26 -62.24
C TYR A 430 -36.57 58.62 -60.92
N GLU A 431 -37.70 57.91 -60.89
CA GLU A 431 -38.17 57.15 -59.73
C GLU A 431 -37.20 56.00 -59.37
N TYR A 432 -36.65 55.29 -60.37
CA TYR A 432 -35.62 54.26 -60.17
C TYR A 432 -34.31 54.83 -59.59
N LEU A 433 -33.80 55.93 -60.13
CA LEU A 433 -32.56 56.57 -59.66
C LEU A 433 -32.73 57.14 -58.24
N ILE A 434 -33.90 57.69 -57.91
CA ILE A 434 -34.24 58.09 -56.55
C ILE A 434 -34.30 56.87 -55.62
N GLY A 435 -34.98 55.79 -56.02
CA GLY A 435 -35.02 54.55 -55.25
C GLY A 435 -33.62 53.95 -55.03
N HIS A 436 -32.72 54.07 -56.01
CA HIS A 436 -31.34 53.62 -55.90
C HIS A 436 -30.50 54.52 -54.98
N ALA A 437 -30.74 55.83 -54.99
CA ALA A 437 -30.12 56.77 -54.06
C ALA A 437 -30.56 56.51 -52.61
N VAL A 438 -31.86 56.33 -52.37
CA VAL A 438 -32.40 55.96 -51.05
C VAL A 438 -31.87 54.60 -50.60
N GLY A 439 -31.83 53.60 -51.48
CA GLY A 439 -31.23 52.29 -51.16
C GLY A 439 -29.73 52.37 -50.82
N ALA A 440 -28.99 53.29 -51.43
CA ALA A 440 -27.60 53.57 -51.09
C ALA A 440 -27.46 54.32 -49.74
N GLU A 441 -28.33 55.29 -49.46
CA GLU A 441 -28.43 56.01 -48.19
C GLU A 441 -28.74 55.05 -47.03
N GLU A 442 -29.81 54.25 -47.12
CA GLU A 442 -30.11 53.22 -46.12
C GLU A 442 -28.95 52.21 -45.94
N THR A 443 -28.19 51.91 -47.00
CA THR A 443 -27.04 51.00 -46.94
C THR A 443 -25.83 51.67 -46.28
N ALA A 444 -25.67 52.98 -46.41
CA ALA A 444 -24.71 53.75 -45.63
C ALA A 444 -25.14 53.80 -44.15
N ASP A 445 -26.41 54.11 -43.86
CA ASP A 445 -26.94 54.18 -42.50
C ASP A 445 -26.88 52.86 -41.76
N ARG A 446 -27.17 51.72 -42.42
CA ARG A 446 -26.95 50.37 -41.86
C ARG A 446 -25.48 50.13 -41.52
N LYS A 447 -24.54 50.57 -42.36
CA LYS A 447 -23.09 50.44 -42.12
C LYS A 447 -22.62 51.35 -40.99
N VAL A 448 -23.10 52.60 -40.92
CA VAL A 448 -22.82 53.55 -39.83
C VAL A 448 -23.39 53.04 -38.51
N SER A 449 -24.64 52.58 -38.50
CA SER A 449 -25.29 51.98 -37.32
C SER A 449 -24.56 50.75 -36.82
N ALA A 450 -24.14 49.86 -37.73
CA ALA A 450 -23.33 48.70 -37.37
C ALA A 450 -21.96 49.12 -36.81
N ALA A 451 -21.25 50.04 -37.46
CA ALA A 451 -19.96 50.56 -36.98
C ALA A 451 -20.09 51.23 -35.61
N GLN A 452 -21.16 51.99 -35.36
CA GLN A 452 -21.44 52.59 -34.06
C GLN A 452 -21.76 51.53 -33.00
N ALA A 453 -22.54 50.49 -33.33
CA ALA A 453 -22.77 49.37 -32.43
C ALA A 453 -21.47 48.60 -32.08
N TRP A 454 -20.55 48.41 -33.04
CA TRP A 454 -19.21 47.88 -32.77
C TRP A 454 -18.40 48.80 -31.84
N VAL A 455 -18.41 50.12 -32.07
CA VAL A 455 -17.73 51.11 -31.21
C VAL A 455 -18.32 51.14 -29.80
N GLU A 456 -19.63 51.02 -29.65
CA GLU A 456 -20.31 50.98 -28.35
C GLU A 456 -20.07 49.66 -27.62
N ALA A 457 -20.04 48.52 -28.32
CA ALA A 457 -19.65 47.22 -27.76
C ALA A 457 -18.19 47.23 -27.29
N ILE A 458 -17.26 47.82 -28.06
CA ILE A 458 -15.86 48.00 -27.66
C ILE A 458 -15.78 48.86 -26.39
N LYS A 459 -16.44 50.03 -26.36
CA LYS A 459 -16.50 50.92 -25.17
C LYS A 459 -17.16 50.27 -23.95
N ALA A 460 -18.09 49.33 -24.15
CA ALA A 460 -18.66 48.54 -23.06
C ALA A 460 -17.63 47.52 -22.51
N SER A 461 -16.94 46.80 -23.41
CA SER A 461 -15.89 45.84 -23.03
C SER A 461 -14.69 46.53 -22.36
N GLU A 462 -14.36 47.76 -22.77
CA GLU A 462 -13.32 48.59 -22.16
C GLU A 462 -13.66 48.90 -20.69
N LYS A 463 -14.90 49.36 -20.43
CA LYS A 463 -15.39 49.60 -19.06
C LYS A 463 -15.42 48.33 -18.22
N GLU A 464 -15.85 47.21 -18.80
CA GLU A 464 -15.84 45.90 -18.12
C GLU A 464 -14.40 45.47 -17.76
N ASN A 465 -13.45 45.65 -18.67
CA ASN A 465 -12.04 45.32 -18.45
C ASN A 465 -11.38 46.27 -17.42
N LEU A 466 -11.72 47.56 -17.40
CA LEU A 466 -11.30 48.48 -16.35
C LEU A 466 -11.80 48.04 -14.97
N ILE A 467 -13.05 47.58 -14.87
CA ILE A 467 -13.61 47.03 -13.63
C ILE A 467 -12.88 45.74 -13.21
N LYS A 468 -12.58 44.83 -14.16
CA LYS A 468 -11.78 43.62 -13.89
C LYS A 468 -10.37 43.95 -13.38
N ILE A 469 -9.71 44.96 -13.97
CA ILE A 469 -8.38 45.42 -13.56
C ILE A 469 -8.42 46.02 -12.14
N ASP A 470 -9.41 46.85 -11.84
CA ASP A 470 -9.64 47.43 -10.50
C ASP A 470 -9.93 46.35 -9.44
N ILE A 471 -10.73 45.33 -9.76
CA ILE A 471 -10.94 44.15 -8.90
C ILE A 471 -9.62 43.38 -8.69
N ALA A 472 -8.87 43.07 -9.74
CA ALA A 472 -7.60 42.36 -9.63
C ALA A 472 -6.56 43.15 -8.81
N GLN A 473 -6.53 44.48 -8.93
CA GLN A 473 -5.67 45.34 -8.10
C GLN A 473 -6.09 45.33 -6.63
N ARG A 474 -7.40 45.28 -6.32
CA ARG A 474 -7.89 45.08 -4.94
C ARG A 474 -7.55 43.70 -4.39
N GLU A 475 -7.59 42.66 -5.21
CA GLU A 475 -7.18 41.31 -4.81
C GLU A 475 -5.68 41.22 -4.56
N ILE A 476 -4.84 41.78 -5.44
CA ILE A 476 -3.38 41.86 -5.26
C ILE A 476 -3.02 42.63 -3.99
N THR A 477 -3.63 43.79 -3.76
CA THR A 477 -3.37 44.58 -2.53
C THR A 477 -3.88 43.88 -1.27
N LYS A 478 -5.01 43.17 -1.32
CA LYS A 478 -5.49 42.33 -0.21
C LYS A 478 -4.54 41.17 0.08
N MET A 479 -4.14 40.40 -0.93
CA MET A 479 -3.19 39.29 -0.77
C MET A 479 -1.87 39.77 -0.16
N ARG A 480 -1.33 40.89 -0.67
CA ARG A 480 -0.13 41.51 -0.11
C ARG A 480 -0.27 41.91 1.37
N ILE A 481 -1.44 42.42 1.78
CA ILE A 481 -1.70 42.74 3.20
C ILE A 481 -1.77 41.45 4.06
N GLU A 482 -2.31 40.36 3.51
CA GLU A 482 -2.35 39.05 4.18
C GLU A 482 -0.94 38.42 4.29
N GLU A 483 -0.12 38.55 3.24
CA GLU A 483 1.30 38.18 3.23
C GLU A 483 2.13 39.01 4.22
N GLU A 484 1.99 40.34 4.23
CA GLU A 484 2.70 41.22 5.17
C GLU A 484 2.29 40.92 6.64
N GLN A 485 1.04 40.55 6.90
CA GLN A 485 0.58 40.10 8.22
C GLN A 485 1.17 38.75 8.63
N GLU A 486 1.23 37.76 7.74
CA GLU A 486 1.81 36.45 8.09
C GLU A 486 3.34 36.53 8.16
N ALA A 487 3.99 37.33 7.32
CA ALA A 487 5.40 37.66 7.45
C ALA A 487 5.71 38.32 8.81
N PHE A 488 4.85 39.23 9.28
CA PHE A 488 4.97 39.82 10.63
C PHE A 488 4.79 38.78 11.75
N ARG A 489 3.83 37.85 11.63
CA ARG A 489 3.65 36.73 12.58
C ARG A 489 4.86 35.80 12.60
N ILE A 490 5.39 35.43 11.43
CA ILE A 490 6.59 34.60 11.28
C ILE A 490 7.82 35.33 11.85
N ALA A 491 7.99 36.63 11.57
CA ALA A 491 9.08 37.44 12.11
C ALA A 491 9.01 37.52 13.65
N ARG A 492 7.81 37.72 14.21
CA ARG A 492 7.56 37.72 15.67
C ARG A 492 7.83 36.35 16.29
N SER A 493 7.38 35.27 15.66
CA SER A 493 7.68 33.89 16.06
C SER A 493 9.20 33.61 16.05
N ASN A 494 9.89 34.02 14.99
CA ASN A 494 11.35 33.86 14.86
C ASN A 494 12.15 34.82 15.75
N SER A 495 11.58 35.94 16.22
CA SER A 495 12.18 36.78 17.27
C SER A 495 12.04 36.13 18.65
N ALA A 496 10.87 35.55 18.96
CA ALA A 496 10.65 34.79 20.19
C ALA A 496 11.52 33.52 20.27
N LYS A 497 11.64 32.78 19.15
CA LYS A 497 12.59 31.66 19.04
C LYS A 497 14.03 32.11 19.31
N ARG A 498 14.51 33.18 18.66
CA ARG A 498 15.86 33.73 18.89
C ARG A 498 16.09 34.19 20.33
N MET A 499 15.06 34.71 21.00
CA MET A 499 15.14 35.07 22.43
C MET A 499 15.28 33.83 23.32
N VAL A 500 14.44 32.80 23.11
CA VAL A 500 14.51 31.52 23.84
C VAL A 500 15.82 30.76 23.53
N GLU A 501 16.32 30.83 22.30
CA GLU A 501 17.59 30.24 21.90
C GLU A 501 18.78 30.98 22.52
N GLY A 502 18.75 32.31 22.56
CA GLY A 502 19.74 33.12 23.27
C GLY A 502 19.72 32.89 24.79
N GLU A 503 18.55 32.67 25.39
CA GLU A 503 18.44 32.20 26.77
C GLU A 503 19.01 30.79 26.94
N LEU A 504 18.67 29.84 26.07
CA LEU A 504 19.18 28.46 26.11
C LEU A 504 20.70 28.39 25.93
N GLN A 505 21.26 29.24 25.07
CA GLN A 505 22.70 29.39 24.85
C GLN A 505 23.38 30.05 26.06
N ASN A 506 22.72 31.01 26.72
CA ASN A 506 23.18 31.55 28.00
C ASN A 506 23.08 30.50 29.13
N TRP A 507 22.05 29.64 29.16
CA TRP A 507 21.95 28.53 30.10
C TRP A 507 23.03 27.47 29.87
N ARG A 508 23.40 27.19 28.61
CA ARG A 508 24.56 26.36 28.26
C ARG A 508 25.86 27.00 28.78
N ARG A 509 26.09 28.27 28.47
CA ARG A 509 27.27 29.03 28.91
C ARG A 509 27.37 29.17 30.44
N ARG A 510 26.24 29.27 31.14
CA ARG A 510 26.18 29.20 32.62
C ARG A 510 26.49 27.79 33.13
N ARG A 511 25.99 26.74 32.49
CA ARG A 511 26.30 25.35 32.87
C ARG A 511 27.78 25.02 32.71
N GLU A 512 28.42 25.54 31.66
CA GLU A 512 29.88 25.43 31.46
C GLU A 512 30.67 26.23 32.51
N LYS A 513 30.21 27.45 32.85
CA LYS A 513 30.86 28.31 33.86
C LYS A 513 30.65 27.89 35.32
N ASN A 514 29.59 27.15 35.64
CA ASN A 514 29.31 26.67 36.99
C ASN A 514 30.08 25.39 37.37
N SER A 515 31.25 25.17 36.76
CA SER A 515 32.16 24.05 37.02
C SER A 515 33.22 24.35 38.09
N LEU A 516 33.35 25.62 38.51
CA LEU A 516 34.14 26.08 39.66
C LEU A 516 33.31 27.12 40.47
N PRO A 517 33.53 27.23 41.80
CA PRO A 517 32.62 27.98 42.68
C PRO A 517 33.02 29.45 42.94
N GLU A 518 32.11 30.15 43.63
CA GLU A 518 32.36 31.26 44.57
C GLU A 518 32.85 32.62 44.03
N ASN A 519 31.91 33.58 43.87
CA ASN A 519 31.79 34.77 44.73
C ASN A 519 30.48 35.54 44.40
N MET A 520 29.93 36.28 45.36
CA MET A 520 28.73 37.12 45.18
C MET A 520 29.10 38.55 44.77
N GLN A 521 28.31 39.17 43.87
CA GLN A 521 27.72 40.49 44.15
C GLN A 521 26.60 40.85 43.17
N LEU A 522 25.67 41.69 43.64
CA LEU A 522 24.53 42.25 42.89
C LEU A 522 24.83 43.71 42.55
N SER A 523 24.62 44.14 41.30
CA SER A 523 24.67 45.54 40.92
C SER A 523 23.66 45.89 39.80
N PHE A 524 22.80 46.86 40.08
CA PHE A 524 21.87 47.46 39.11
C PHE A 524 22.28 48.90 38.81
N PRO A 525 22.14 49.35 37.55
CA PRO A 525 21.58 50.67 37.26
C PRO A 525 20.36 50.54 36.32
N ARG A 526 19.18 51.14 36.56
CA ARG A 526 18.77 52.55 36.81
C ARG A 526 18.71 53.45 35.57
N LYS A 527 17.45 53.71 35.15
CA LYS A 527 16.86 54.97 34.64
C LYS A 527 17.34 55.56 33.29
N SER A 528 16.37 55.81 32.40
CA SER A 528 15.93 57.19 32.07
C SER A 528 14.50 57.20 31.51
N MET A 529 13.85 58.37 31.43
CA MET A 529 12.45 58.56 30.99
C MET A 529 12.31 59.79 30.07
N LYS A 530 11.51 59.66 29.00
CA LYS A 530 10.56 60.65 28.42
C LYS A 530 9.87 59.97 27.20
N VAL A 531 8.55 59.92 26.98
CA VAL A 531 7.34 60.65 27.44
C VAL A 531 6.97 61.89 26.61
N ASN A 532 6.13 61.67 25.56
CA ASN A 532 4.98 62.48 25.07
C ASN A 532 4.70 62.19 23.57
N ALA A 533 3.49 62.29 22.99
CA ALA A 533 2.10 62.34 23.51
C ALA A 533 1.10 62.18 22.31
N ASN A 534 -0.21 62.37 22.55
CA ASN A 534 -1.34 62.46 21.56
C ASN A 534 -1.82 61.09 21.00
N LEU A 535 -2.87 60.41 21.52
CA LEU A 535 -4.33 60.70 21.69
C LEU A 535 -5.16 60.54 20.39
N THR A 536 -5.83 59.40 20.06
CA THR A 536 -7.19 58.87 20.44
C THR A 536 -8.42 59.75 20.06
N PRO A 537 -9.68 59.22 19.88
CA PRO A 537 -10.25 57.90 20.24
C PRO A 537 -11.25 57.24 19.19
N SER A 538 -12.04 56.24 19.67
CA SER A 538 -13.28 55.62 19.08
C SER A 538 -13.08 54.34 18.22
N ARG A 539 -13.92 53.28 18.28
CA ARG A 539 -15.20 53.00 19.00
C ARG A 539 -15.34 51.50 19.40
N LYS A 540 -16.31 51.16 20.25
CA LYS A 540 -16.76 49.78 20.63
C LYS A 540 -17.28 48.97 19.41
N GLY A 541 -17.37 47.63 19.43
CA GLY A 541 -17.02 46.61 20.45
C GLY A 541 -17.73 45.25 20.23
N ASN A 542 -17.63 44.33 21.21
CA ASN A 542 -18.24 42.98 21.32
C ASN A 542 -17.58 41.84 20.48
N SER A 543 -17.52 40.58 20.94
CA SER A 543 -17.97 39.96 22.22
C SER A 543 -17.22 38.66 22.60
N ASN A 544 -17.19 38.36 23.90
CA ASN A 544 -17.13 37.03 24.55
C ASN A 544 -15.95 36.08 24.26
N PHE A 545 -15.10 35.87 25.28
CA PHE A 545 -14.72 34.51 25.72
C PHE A 545 -14.34 34.50 27.22
N THR A 546 -14.99 33.64 28.01
CA THR A 546 -14.75 33.45 29.46
C THR A 546 -13.70 32.36 29.72
N PRO A 547 -13.10 32.28 30.94
CA PRO A 547 -11.65 32.08 31.04
C PRO A 547 -11.17 30.65 31.29
N SER A 548 -9.90 30.42 30.93
CA SER A 548 -9.10 29.29 31.41
C SER A 548 -8.82 29.43 32.92
N ARG A 549 -9.08 28.35 33.69
CA ARG A 549 -8.84 28.28 35.13
C ARG A 549 -7.36 27.95 35.41
N LYS A 550 -6.57 28.95 35.82
CA LYS A 550 -5.25 28.70 36.45
C LYS A 550 -5.42 28.03 37.81
N GLY A 551 -4.50 27.12 38.13
CA GLY A 551 -4.23 26.60 39.47
C GLY A 551 -2.77 26.21 39.57
N ASN A 552 -2.00 26.88 40.44
CA ASN A 552 -0.58 26.64 40.65
C ASN A 552 -0.36 25.91 41.99
N GLY A 553 0.71 25.10 42.06
CA GLY A 553 1.61 25.14 43.23
C GLY A 553 1.29 24.25 44.44
N SER A 554 1.83 23.03 44.42
CA SER A 554 2.67 22.43 45.48
C SER A 554 2.31 22.56 46.98
N VAL A 555 2.11 21.41 47.65
CA VAL A 555 2.78 21.03 48.91
C VAL A 555 3.08 19.51 48.88
N THR A 556 4.20 19.07 49.48
CA THR A 556 4.63 17.69 49.80
C THR A 556 5.03 17.66 51.30
N PRO A 557 5.27 16.52 52.03
CA PRO A 557 5.86 15.25 51.58
C PRO A 557 5.41 13.95 52.34
N LEU A 558 6.25 12.89 52.25
CA LEU A 558 6.25 11.59 52.96
C LEU A 558 5.15 10.57 52.56
N SER A 559 5.40 9.25 52.52
CA SER A 559 6.60 8.42 52.80
C SER A 559 6.93 7.48 51.60
N LYS A 560 8.19 7.17 51.26
CA LYS A 560 8.95 5.95 51.66
C LYS A 560 8.04 4.72 51.89
N THR A 561 8.24 3.58 51.23
CA THR A 561 9.51 2.81 51.10
C THR A 561 9.87 2.29 49.69
N SER A 562 11.19 2.30 49.43
CA SER A 562 12.05 1.34 48.69
C SER A 562 11.45 0.04 48.08
N ALA A 563 11.94 -0.49 46.95
CA ALA A 563 12.92 -0.05 45.91
C ALA A 563 12.89 -1.08 44.72
N ASP A 564 13.83 -1.30 43.79
CA ASP A 564 15.18 -0.77 43.50
C ASP A 564 15.63 -1.04 42.03
N SER A 565 16.87 -0.63 41.69
CA SER A 565 17.76 -1.10 40.60
C SER A 565 17.27 -1.06 39.13
N THR A 566 17.70 0.01 38.45
CA THR A 566 17.90 0.17 37.00
C THR A 566 19.06 -0.69 36.43
N PRO A 567 19.37 -0.67 35.09
CA PRO A 567 18.51 -0.59 33.89
C PRO A 567 18.96 -1.55 32.74
N SER A 568 18.20 -1.61 31.63
CA SER A 568 18.77 -1.98 30.32
C SER A 568 18.16 -1.16 29.16
N LYS A 569 18.88 -1.06 28.03
CA LYS A 569 18.59 -0.15 26.91
C LYS A 569 18.18 -0.93 25.64
N ARG A 570 17.00 -0.65 25.06
CA ARG A 570 16.88 -0.55 23.58
C ARG A 570 15.67 0.29 23.13
N ALA A 571 15.69 0.64 21.85
CA ALA A 571 14.88 1.67 21.21
C ALA A 571 13.36 1.47 21.32
N LYS A 572 12.64 2.59 21.52
CA LYS A 572 11.22 2.69 21.16
C LYS A 572 11.11 2.89 19.65
N PHE A 573 10.64 1.89 18.92
CA PHE A 573 10.21 2.12 17.53
C PHE A 573 9.05 3.11 17.50
N ARG A 574 9.12 4.08 16.60
CA ARG A 574 7.99 4.96 16.30
C ARG A 574 6.95 4.13 15.55
N LYS A 575 5.72 4.05 16.07
CA LYS A 575 4.58 3.71 15.22
C LYS A 575 4.39 4.85 14.23
N SER A 576 4.64 4.58 12.95
CA SER A 576 4.12 5.40 11.85
C SER A 576 2.59 5.38 11.94
N ALA A 577 1.97 6.56 11.94
CA ALA A 577 0.53 6.65 11.81
C ALA A 577 0.17 6.49 10.33
N SER A 578 -0.57 5.43 9.98
CA SER A 578 -1.17 5.31 8.66
C SER A 578 -2.08 6.53 8.40
N PRO A 579 -2.06 7.14 7.20
CA PRO A 579 -2.96 8.25 6.89
C PRO A 579 -4.41 7.81 7.04
N SER A 580 -5.19 8.52 7.87
CA SER A 580 -6.64 8.31 7.94
C SER A 580 -7.25 8.53 6.57
N ALA A 581 -8.03 7.57 6.08
CA ALA A 581 -8.79 7.70 4.85
C ALA A 581 -9.67 8.97 4.92
N ARG A 582 -9.52 9.87 3.94
CA ARG A 582 -10.38 11.04 3.81
C ARG A 582 -11.60 10.62 3.01
N HIS A 583 -12.78 10.57 3.64
CA HIS A 583 -14.03 10.39 2.90
C HIS A 583 -14.24 11.57 1.93
N ILE A 584 -13.95 11.34 0.65
CA ILE A 584 -14.31 12.28 -0.42
C ILE A 584 -15.82 12.10 -0.68
N THR A 585 -16.65 12.84 0.05
CA THR A 585 -18.08 12.94 -0.27
C THR A 585 -18.27 13.71 -1.57
N ILE A 586 -18.31 12.98 -2.69
CA ILE A 586 -18.65 13.52 -4.01
C ILE A 586 -20.11 13.99 -3.96
N LYS A 587 -20.31 15.30 -3.77
CA LYS A 587 -21.63 15.92 -3.90
C LYS A 587 -22.08 15.79 -5.36
N LYS A 588 -23.02 14.88 -5.63
CA LYS A 588 -23.67 14.75 -6.95
C LYS A 588 -24.24 16.11 -7.37
N ARG A 589 -23.60 16.77 -8.34
CA ARG A 589 -24.18 17.93 -9.04
C ARG A 589 -25.25 17.39 -9.98
N THR A 590 -26.51 17.49 -9.59
CA THR A 590 -27.64 17.31 -10.51
C THR A 590 -27.53 18.32 -11.65
N LYS A 591 -27.21 17.87 -12.87
CA LYS A 591 -27.37 18.68 -14.08
C LYS A 591 -28.87 19.00 -14.22
N VAL A 592 -29.26 20.23 -13.93
CA VAL A 592 -30.58 20.73 -14.35
C VAL A 592 -30.50 20.91 -15.87
N VAL A 593 -31.12 20.01 -16.60
CA VAL A 593 -31.21 20.11 -18.06
C VAL A 593 -32.12 21.30 -18.38
N LEU A 594 -31.55 22.36 -18.96
CA LEU A 594 -32.33 23.46 -19.51
C LEU A 594 -33.13 22.94 -20.70
N ASN A 595 -34.45 22.83 -20.52
CA ASN A 595 -35.34 22.25 -21.51
C ASN A 595 -35.59 23.25 -22.66
N LEU A 596 -34.75 23.16 -23.69
CA LEU A 596 -34.70 24.07 -24.84
C LEU A 596 -36.00 24.13 -25.67
N ALA A 597 -36.93 23.18 -25.49
CA ALA A 597 -38.23 23.16 -26.16
C ALA A 597 -39.12 24.40 -25.89
N LYS A 598 -38.76 25.26 -24.91
CA LYS A 598 -39.48 26.51 -24.61
C LYS A 598 -38.98 27.76 -25.34
N LEU A 599 -37.95 27.66 -26.19
CA LEU A 599 -37.35 28.84 -26.86
C LEU A 599 -37.95 29.21 -28.22
N PHE A 600 -38.79 28.35 -28.82
CA PHE A 600 -39.30 28.54 -30.20
C PHE A 600 -40.83 28.65 -30.34
N SER A 601 -41.61 28.53 -29.27
CA SER A 601 -43.08 28.73 -29.28
C SER A 601 -43.46 30.19 -29.03
N GLY A 602 -43.00 31.10 -29.91
CA GLY A 602 -42.83 32.52 -29.54
C GLY A 602 -43.43 33.63 -30.43
N LYS A 603 -44.01 33.36 -31.61
CA LYS A 603 -44.89 34.34 -32.31
C LYS A 603 -45.67 33.76 -33.50
N ARG A 604 -47.00 33.93 -33.44
CA ARG A 604 -47.86 34.27 -34.59
C ARG A 604 -48.37 35.69 -34.35
N ASN A 605 -48.78 36.36 -35.43
CA ASN A 605 -49.08 37.81 -35.54
C ASN A 605 -47.81 38.65 -35.70
#